data_AF-A0A969JAH4-F1
#
_entry.id   AF-A0A969JAH4-F1
#
_cell.length_a   1.000
_cell.length_b   1.000
_cell.length_c   1.000
_cell.angle_alpha   90.00
_cell.angle_beta   90.00
_cell.angle_gamma   90.00
#
_symmetry.space_group_name_H-M   'P 1'
#
loop_
_entity.id
_entity.type
_entity.pdbx_description
1 polymer ?
#
loop_
_entity_poly.entity_id
_entity_poly.type
_entity_poly.pdbx_seq_one_letter_code
_entity_poly.pdbx_strand_id
1 'polypeptide(L)'
;MSKEFAVGILAVLGLAMPALGQSSGVVPPDQSVAGQTQAEWSEDWWRYTYSIPAVDNPFLDSTGVNAGINQSGPVFFLGISFSGPDPNNQTANRTIEVNKNKNLFFPLVTSQFDELQLGGLSVEQLRGLNQAIIDTAENLFLEIDGLSIPVLENAR
;
A
#
# COMPACT_ATOMS: atom_id res chain seq x y z
N MET A 1 -51.63 32.85 -45.08
CA MET A 1 -50.50 33.40 -44.30
C MET A 1 -49.99 32.28 -43.40
N SER A 2 -49.15 31.39 -43.95
CA SER A 2 -48.56 30.26 -43.23
C SER A 2 -47.21 30.68 -42.66
N LYS A 3 -46.99 30.43 -41.37
CA LYS A 3 -45.69 30.55 -40.71
C LYS A 3 -45.36 29.19 -40.13
N GLU A 4 -44.39 28.51 -40.74
CA GLU A 4 -43.79 27.30 -40.19
C GLU A 4 -42.72 27.70 -39.17
N PHE A 5 -42.76 27.08 -37.99
CA PHE A 5 -41.68 27.17 -37.01
C PHE A 5 -41.04 25.79 -36.89
N ALA A 6 -39.79 25.69 -37.32
CA ALA A 6 -38.95 24.52 -37.11
C ALA A 6 -38.56 24.43 -35.62
N VAL A 7 -38.84 23.31 -34.97
CA VAL A 7 -38.31 22.98 -33.64
C VAL A 7 -36.99 22.23 -33.85
N GLY A 8 -35.88 22.90 -33.56
CA GLY A 8 -34.55 22.28 -33.54
C GLY A 8 -34.40 21.40 -32.29
N ILE A 9 -34.05 20.13 -32.51
CA ILE A 9 -33.65 19.21 -31.44
C ILE A 9 -32.24 19.63 -30.96
N LEU A 10 -32.14 20.12 -29.73
CA LEU A 10 -30.86 20.23 -29.04
C LEU A 10 -30.45 18.81 -28.60
N ALA A 11 -29.55 18.18 -29.36
CA ALA A 11 -28.82 17.01 -28.88
C ALA A 11 -27.76 17.50 -27.88
N VAL A 12 -28.07 17.46 -26.59
CA VAL A 12 -27.06 17.60 -25.54
C VAL A 12 -26.27 16.29 -25.53
N LEU A 13 -25.13 16.28 -26.23
CA LEU A 13 -24.08 15.30 -26.03
C LEU A 13 -23.58 15.45 -24.59
N GLY A 14 -24.15 14.65 -23.69
CA GLY A 14 -23.59 14.44 -22.36
C GLY A 14 -22.21 13.82 -22.52
N LEU A 15 -21.17 14.63 -22.45
CA LEU A 15 -19.83 14.14 -22.16
C LEU A 15 -19.93 13.49 -20.79
N ALA A 16 -20.03 12.17 -20.75
CA ALA A 16 -19.68 11.41 -19.57
C ALA A 16 -18.19 11.67 -19.32
N MET A 17 -17.90 12.65 -18.47
CA MET A 17 -16.58 12.71 -17.85
C MET A 17 -16.45 11.41 -17.06
N PRO A 18 -15.44 10.57 -17.30
CA PRO A 18 -15.14 9.53 -16.34
C PRO A 18 -14.88 10.26 -15.04
N ALA A 19 -15.73 10.02 -14.05
CA ALA A 19 -15.42 10.41 -12.69
C ALA A 19 -14.09 9.72 -12.39
N LEU A 20 -12.99 10.48 -12.40
CA LEU A 20 -11.74 10.04 -11.82
C LEU A 20 -12.09 9.73 -10.37
N GLY A 21 -12.26 8.44 -10.09
CA GLY A 21 -12.69 7.97 -8.79
C GLY A 21 -11.71 8.52 -7.78
N GLN A 22 -12.17 9.47 -6.97
CA GLN A 22 -11.48 9.75 -5.72
C GLN A 22 -11.59 8.46 -4.92
N SER A 23 -10.48 7.74 -4.78
CA SER A 23 -10.43 6.55 -3.95
C SER A 23 -10.65 7.01 -2.51
N SER A 24 -11.92 6.99 -2.09
CA SER A 24 -12.45 7.56 -0.83
C SER A 24 -11.91 6.89 0.45
N GLY A 25 -10.74 6.24 0.41
CA GLY A 25 -10.13 5.54 1.54
C GLY A 25 -8.59 5.50 1.52
N VAL A 26 -7.93 6.19 0.58
CA VAL A 26 -6.46 6.28 0.57
C VAL A 26 -6.04 7.56 1.30
N VAL A 27 -5.13 7.42 2.27
CA VAL A 27 -4.59 8.54 3.03
C VAL A 27 -3.41 9.16 2.26
N PRO A 28 -3.41 10.47 1.98
CA PRO A 28 -2.29 11.16 1.35
C PRO A 28 -0.96 10.98 2.12
N PRO A 29 0.20 10.96 1.42
CA PRO A 29 1.52 10.79 2.05
C PRO A 29 1.84 11.77 3.18
N ASP A 30 1.39 13.02 3.05
CA ASP A 30 1.61 14.12 3.99
C ASP A 30 0.61 14.14 5.16
N GLN A 31 -0.43 13.30 5.12
CA GLN A 31 -1.44 13.24 6.16
C GLN A 31 -1.09 12.20 7.23
N SER A 32 -1.15 12.63 8.50
CA SER A 32 -0.98 11.74 9.64
C SER A 32 -2.22 10.88 9.90
N VAL A 33 -2.00 9.65 10.38
CA VAL A 33 -3.04 8.72 10.83
C VAL A 33 -2.88 8.50 12.33
N ALA A 34 -3.96 8.76 13.09
CA ALA A 34 -3.98 8.64 14.55
C ALA A 34 -2.79 9.32 15.26
N GLY A 35 -2.36 10.47 14.73
CA GLY A 35 -1.27 11.28 15.30
C GLY A 35 0.14 10.90 14.86
N GLN A 36 0.32 9.88 14.01
CA GLN A 36 1.62 9.47 13.47
C GLN A 36 1.69 9.68 11.95
N THR A 37 2.87 10.07 11.48
CA THR A 37 3.24 10.15 10.05
C THR A 37 3.33 8.76 9.42
N GLN A 38 3.32 8.68 8.08
CA GLN A 38 3.50 7.40 7.39
C GLN A 38 4.88 6.78 7.65
N ALA A 39 5.92 7.61 7.83
CA ALA A 39 7.25 7.13 8.18
C ALA A 39 7.28 6.46 9.57
N GLU A 40 6.63 7.05 10.57
CA GLU A 40 6.49 6.45 11.91
C GLU A 40 5.68 5.14 11.85
N TRP A 41 4.60 5.09 11.06
CA TRP A 41 3.86 3.83 10.85
C TRP A 41 4.70 2.76 10.13
N SER A 42 5.62 3.15 9.24
CA SER A 42 6.57 2.23 8.60
C SER A 42 7.54 1.62 9.61
N GLU A 43 8.05 2.43 10.56
CA GLU A 43 8.87 1.92 11.66
C GLU A 43 8.09 0.95 12.55
N ASP A 44 6.85 1.29 12.91
CA ASP A 44 5.99 0.42 13.71
C ASP A 44 5.64 -0.88 12.97
N TRP A 45 5.46 -0.84 11.65
CA TRP A 45 5.24 -2.03 10.83
C TRP A 45 6.43 -2.98 10.84
N TRP A 46 7.66 -2.46 10.79
CA TRP A 46 8.87 -3.27 10.97
C TRP A 46 8.98 -3.85 12.39
N ARG A 47 8.68 -3.05 13.43
CA ARG A 47 8.67 -3.53 14.82
C ARG A 47 7.66 -4.64 15.04
N TYR A 48 6.45 -4.47 14.51
CA TYR A 48 5.41 -5.50 14.48
C TYR A 48 5.95 -6.79 13.89
N THR A 49 6.55 -6.71 12.71
CA THR A 49 7.07 -7.87 11.98
C THR A 49 8.16 -8.60 12.76
N TYR A 50 9.16 -7.87 13.28
CA TYR A 50 10.28 -8.46 14.01
C TYR A 50 9.91 -8.92 15.42
N SER A 51 8.76 -8.49 15.96
CA SER A 51 8.24 -9.00 17.24
C SER A 51 7.69 -10.43 17.16
N ILE A 52 7.40 -10.93 15.95
CA ILE A 52 6.75 -12.21 15.73
C ILE A 52 7.80 -13.25 15.27
N PRO A 53 7.93 -14.40 15.97
CA PRO A 53 8.82 -15.49 15.55
C PRO A 53 8.55 -15.96 14.13
N ALA A 54 9.58 -16.41 13.42
CA ALA A 54 9.49 -16.79 12.00
C ALA A 54 8.38 -17.82 11.69
N VAL A 55 8.14 -18.80 12.58
CA VAL A 55 7.11 -19.83 12.40
C VAL A 55 5.68 -19.27 12.34
N ASP A 56 5.44 -18.15 13.01
CA ASP A 56 4.13 -17.49 13.09
C ASP A 56 4.11 -16.18 12.30
N ASN A 57 5.20 -15.85 11.59
CA ASN A 57 5.36 -14.52 11.03
C ASN A 57 4.44 -14.32 9.81
N PRO A 58 3.56 -13.29 9.80
CA PRO A 58 2.66 -13.01 8.69
C PRO A 58 3.35 -12.82 7.34
N PHE A 59 4.65 -12.52 7.33
CA PHE A 59 5.42 -12.31 6.10
C PHE A 59 5.81 -13.60 5.41
N LEU A 60 5.88 -14.69 6.19
CA LEU A 60 6.22 -16.03 5.74
C LEU A 60 4.98 -16.93 5.61
N ASP A 61 3.81 -16.39 5.95
CA ASP A 61 2.51 -17.06 5.82
C ASP A 61 1.88 -16.76 4.46
N SER A 62 1.78 -17.76 3.59
CA SER A 62 1.15 -17.60 2.28
C SER A 62 -0.38 -17.63 2.32
N THR A 63 -0.98 -18.00 3.46
CA THR A 63 -2.43 -18.18 3.61
C THR A 63 -3.14 -16.97 4.22
N GLY A 64 -2.47 -16.22 5.09
CA GLY A 64 -3.01 -15.09 5.83
C GLY A 64 -3.60 -15.44 7.20
N VAL A 65 -3.57 -16.72 7.62
CA VAL A 65 -4.06 -17.17 8.93
C VAL A 65 -3.37 -16.47 10.11
N ASN A 66 -2.11 -16.07 9.93
CA ASN A 66 -1.30 -15.43 10.96
C ASN A 66 -1.41 -13.89 10.95
N ALA A 67 -2.14 -13.29 10.01
CA ALA A 67 -2.18 -11.82 9.85
C ALA A 67 -2.69 -11.06 11.08
N GLY A 68 -3.49 -11.71 11.94
CA GLY A 68 -4.04 -11.13 13.16
C GLY A 68 -3.12 -11.17 14.39
N ILE A 69 -2.00 -11.91 14.34
CA ILE A 69 -1.10 -12.09 15.50
C ILE A 69 -0.52 -10.74 15.90
N ASN A 70 -0.57 -10.40 17.19
CA ASN A 70 -0.02 -9.16 17.76
C ASN A 70 -0.56 -7.84 17.14
N GLN A 71 -1.70 -7.87 16.45
CA GLN A 71 -2.37 -6.67 15.93
C GLN A 71 -3.10 -5.92 17.04
N SER A 72 -2.93 -4.60 17.11
CA SER A 72 -3.62 -3.75 18.08
C SER A 72 -3.75 -2.31 17.59
N GLY A 73 -4.48 -1.45 18.32
CA GLY A 73 -4.53 -0.02 18.03
C GLY A 73 -5.38 0.39 16.81
N PRO A 74 -5.18 1.61 16.27
CA PRO A 74 -6.02 2.20 15.21
C PRO A 74 -5.64 1.78 13.79
N VAL A 75 -4.48 1.14 13.61
CA VAL A 75 -3.94 0.68 12.33
C VAL A 75 -3.84 -0.84 12.36
N PHE A 76 -4.13 -1.48 11.23
CA PHE A 76 -3.86 -2.89 10.99
C PHE A 76 -2.69 -3.00 10.02
N PHE A 77 -1.64 -3.73 10.40
CA PHE A 77 -0.48 -3.94 9.54
C PHE A 77 -0.71 -5.14 8.63
N LEU A 78 -0.82 -4.90 7.31
CA LEU A 78 -0.83 -6.00 6.36
C LEU A 78 0.62 -6.42 6.08
N GLY A 79 0.90 -7.70 6.26
CA GLY A 79 2.20 -8.25 5.90
C GLY A 79 2.33 -8.36 4.38
N ILE A 80 3.52 -8.07 3.86
CA ILE A 80 3.87 -8.41 2.49
C ILE A 80 4.32 -9.88 2.41
N SER A 81 4.46 -10.45 1.22
CA SER A 81 4.98 -11.81 1.09
C SER A 81 6.48 -11.79 0.82
N PHE A 82 7.24 -12.43 1.72
CA PHE A 82 8.61 -12.89 1.46
C PHE A 82 8.64 -14.39 1.15
N SER A 83 7.48 -14.96 0.82
CA SER A 83 7.29 -16.38 0.58
C SER A 83 6.76 -16.62 -0.83
N GLY A 84 7.41 -17.52 -1.55
CA GLY A 84 7.08 -17.90 -2.91
C GLY A 84 8.12 -18.90 -3.42
N PRO A 85 7.75 -19.84 -4.31
CA PRO A 85 8.72 -20.79 -4.87
C PRO A 85 9.74 -20.12 -5.79
N ASP A 86 9.43 -18.92 -6.28
CA ASP A 86 10.31 -18.10 -7.12
C ASP A 86 10.81 -16.89 -6.32
N PRO A 87 12.13 -16.79 -6.05
CA PRO A 87 12.70 -15.62 -5.39
C PRO A 87 12.51 -14.32 -6.19
N ASN A 88 12.20 -14.43 -7.49
CA ASN A 88 11.91 -13.29 -8.37
C ASN A 88 10.42 -13.00 -8.49
N ASN A 89 9.54 -13.83 -7.91
CA ASN A 89 8.10 -13.66 -7.97
C ASN A 89 7.45 -14.13 -6.66
N GLN A 90 7.46 -13.23 -5.68
CA GLN A 90 6.90 -13.46 -4.35
C GLN A 90 5.43 -13.01 -4.29
N THR A 91 4.59 -13.67 -5.09
CA THR A 91 3.13 -13.43 -5.09
C THR A 91 2.45 -14.26 -4.00
N ALA A 92 1.56 -13.65 -3.22
CA ALA A 92 0.67 -14.34 -2.30
C ALA A 92 -0.79 -13.88 -2.47
N ASN A 93 -1.72 -14.84 -2.44
CA ASN A 93 -3.15 -14.59 -2.42
C ASN A 93 -3.69 -14.98 -1.05
N ARG A 94 -4.12 -14.00 -0.26
CA ARG A 94 -4.51 -14.18 1.15
C ARG A 94 -5.94 -13.70 1.36
N THR A 95 -6.66 -14.35 2.28
CA THR A 95 -7.91 -13.83 2.83
C THR A 95 -7.68 -13.51 4.30
N ILE A 96 -7.84 -12.24 4.67
CA ILE A 96 -7.51 -11.73 6.00
C ILE A 96 -8.75 -11.05 6.57
N GLU A 97 -9.11 -11.40 7.81
CA GLU A 97 -10.16 -10.71 8.56
C GLU A 97 -9.59 -9.50 9.29
N VAL A 98 -10.08 -8.31 8.95
CA VAL A 98 -9.68 -7.07 9.60
C VAL A 98 -10.85 -6.54 10.44
N ASN A 99 -10.57 -6.22 11.69
CA ASN A 99 -11.55 -5.57 12.57
C ASN A 99 -12.02 -4.24 11.97
N LYS A 100 -13.32 -3.96 12.09
CA LYS A 100 -13.94 -2.72 11.57
C LYS A 100 -13.23 -1.47 12.10
N ASN A 101 -13.28 -0.40 11.31
CA ASN A 101 -12.80 0.94 11.67
C ASN A 101 -11.29 1.05 11.93
N LYS A 102 -10.47 0.29 11.21
CA LYS A 102 -9.01 0.42 11.22
C LYS A 102 -8.51 0.98 9.90
N ASN A 103 -7.47 1.80 9.95
CA ASN A 103 -6.68 2.09 8.76
C ASN A 103 -5.81 0.88 8.43
N LEU A 104 -5.60 0.60 7.15
CA LEU A 104 -4.66 -0.42 6.72
C LEU A 104 -3.33 0.24 6.42
N PHE A 105 -2.23 -0.37 6.87
CA PHE A 105 -0.89 0.07 6.52
C PHE A 105 -0.10 -1.11 5.95
N PHE A 106 0.51 -0.88 4.79
CA PHE A 106 1.49 -1.76 4.18
C PHE A 106 2.37 -0.97 3.22
N PRO A 107 3.67 -1.27 3.16
CA PRO A 107 4.54 -0.69 2.14
C PRO A 107 4.27 -1.35 0.78
N LEU A 108 4.32 -0.56 -0.29
CA LEU A 108 4.29 -1.07 -1.67
C LEU A 108 5.66 -1.63 -2.09
N VAL A 109 6.72 -1.02 -1.59
CA VAL A 109 8.10 -1.47 -1.72
C VAL A 109 8.75 -1.33 -0.35
N THR A 110 9.61 -2.29 -0.01
CA THR A 110 10.40 -2.21 1.21
C THR A 110 11.79 -2.78 0.96
N SER A 111 12.76 -2.27 1.69
CA SER A 111 14.12 -2.80 1.74
C SER A 111 14.58 -2.81 3.18
N GLN A 112 15.34 -3.84 3.54
CA GLN A 112 15.96 -3.92 4.84
C GLN A 112 17.37 -4.46 4.71
N PHE A 113 18.29 -3.71 5.33
CA PHE A 113 19.65 -4.12 5.61
C PHE A 113 19.95 -3.79 7.06
N ASP A 114 20.57 -4.74 7.75
CA ASP A 114 21.00 -4.58 9.13
C ASP A 114 22.48 -4.94 9.33
N GLU A 115 22.97 -4.68 10.54
CA GLU A 115 24.35 -4.98 10.93
C GLU A 115 24.65 -6.49 10.97
N LEU A 116 23.65 -7.36 11.12
CA LEU A 116 23.86 -8.81 11.08
C LEU A 116 24.23 -9.26 9.67
N GLN A 117 23.66 -8.63 8.66
CA GLN A 117 23.92 -8.92 7.26
C GLN A 117 25.20 -8.25 6.74
N LEU A 118 25.41 -6.98 7.07
CA LEU A 118 26.43 -6.11 6.44
C LEU A 118 27.38 -5.46 7.45
N GLY A 119 27.70 -6.15 8.55
CA GLY A 119 28.44 -5.61 9.70
C GLY A 119 29.61 -4.66 9.38
N GLY A 120 29.82 -3.67 10.25
CA GLY A 120 30.84 -2.63 10.07
C GLY A 120 30.35 -1.36 9.37
N LEU A 121 29.08 -1.31 8.98
CA LEU A 121 28.42 -0.09 8.50
C LEU A 121 27.69 0.63 9.63
N SER A 122 27.63 1.96 9.57
CA SER A 122 26.80 2.76 10.45
C SER A 122 25.31 2.66 10.09
N VAL A 123 24.42 3.00 11.04
CA VAL A 123 22.98 3.09 10.79
C VAL A 123 22.66 4.04 9.62
N GLU A 124 23.41 5.12 9.46
CA GLU A 124 23.24 6.06 8.35
C GLU A 124 23.58 5.41 7.00
N GLN A 125 24.68 4.64 6.94
CA GLN A 125 25.06 3.92 5.74
C GLN A 125 24.03 2.84 5.37
N LEU A 126 23.52 2.11 6.35
CA LEU A 126 22.47 1.11 6.14
C LEU A 126 21.17 1.75 5.63
N ARG A 127 20.78 2.91 6.18
CA ARG A 127 19.63 3.67 5.66
C ARG A 127 19.86 4.12 4.21
N GLY A 128 21.05 4.63 3.89
CA GLY A 128 21.40 5.04 2.53
C GLY A 128 21.31 3.89 1.51
N LEU A 129 21.75 2.68 1.89
CA LEU A 129 21.62 1.50 1.03
C LEU A 129 20.16 1.11 0.79
N ASN A 130 19.34 1.11 1.85
CA ASN A 130 17.92 0.79 1.72
C ASN A 130 17.17 1.83 0.87
N GLN A 131 17.48 3.12 1.07
CA GLN A 131 16.92 4.19 0.23
C GLN A 131 17.29 4.00 -1.23
N ALA A 132 18.56 3.72 -1.53
CA ALA A 132 19.02 3.49 -2.90
C ALA A 132 18.28 2.33 -3.58
N ILE A 133 17.90 1.28 -2.85
CA ILE A 133 17.07 0.20 -3.39
C ILE A 133 15.64 0.68 -3.64
N ILE A 134 15.01 1.35 -2.66
CA ILE A 134 13.64 1.86 -2.78
C ILE A 134 13.52 2.84 -3.96
N ASP A 135 14.52 3.67 -4.19
CA ASP A 135 14.57 4.64 -5.29
C ASP A 135 14.55 3.97 -6.67
N THR A 136 15.04 2.73 -6.78
CA THR A 136 15.02 1.96 -8.04
C THR A 136 13.67 1.31 -8.36
N ALA A 137 12.71 1.36 -7.43
CA ALA A 137 11.38 0.86 -7.73
C ALA A 137 10.79 1.64 -8.92
N GLU A 138 10.05 0.97 -9.78
CA GLU A 138 9.36 1.59 -10.92
C GLU A 138 8.05 0.85 -11.12
N ASN A 139 7.10 1.46 -11.83
CA ASN A 139 5.82 0.83 -12.17
C ASN A 139 5.02 0.33 -10.95
N LEU A 140 5.11 1.05 -9.82
CA LEU A 140 4.31 0.75 -8.62
C LEU A 140 2.83 0.95 -8.94
N PHE A 141 2.02 -0.06 -8.63
CA PHE A 141 0.56 0.01 -8.77
C PHE A 141 -0.12 -0.60 -7.54
N LEU A 142 -1.31 -0.11 -7.26
CA LEU A 142 -2.21 -0.61 -6.23
C LEU A 142 -3.61 -0.59 -6.83
N GLU A 143 -4.33 -1.68 -6.67
CA GLU A 143 -5.74 -1.77 -7.04
C GLU A 143 -6.56 -2.09 -5.80
N ILE A 144 -7.66 -1.37 -5.61
CA ILE A 144 -8.63 -1.61 -4.56
C ILE A 144 -9.98 -1.82 -5.25
N ASP A 145 -10.62 -2.96 -5.02
CA ASP A 145 -11.89 -3.34 -5.65
C ASP A 145 -11.86 -3.25 -7.19
N GLY A 146 -10.70 -3.58 -7.79
CA GLY A 146 -10.47 -3.49 -9.23
C GLY A 146 -10.28 -2.07 -9.77
N LEU A 147 -10.18 -1.08 -8.90
CA LEU A 147 -9.89 0.31 -9.26
C LEU A 147 -8.43 0.63 -8.97
N SER A 148 -7.70 1.03 -10.01
CA SER A 148 -6.32 1.49 -9.86
C SER A 148 -6.27 2.78 -9.05
N ILE A 149 -5.40 2.82 -8.04
CA ILE A 149 -5.13 4.00 -7.23
C ILE A 149 -4.10 4.86 -7.95
N PRO A 150 -4.45 6.09 -8.39
CA PRO A 150 -3.53 6.93 -9.13
C PRO A 150 -2.45 7.53 -8.22
N VAL A 151 -1.26 7.74 -8.79
CA VAL A 151 -0.11 8.45 -8.20
C VAL A 151 0.42 7.81 -6.90
N LEU A 152 1.19 6.73 -7.05
CA LEU A 152 1.94 6.08 -5.95
C LEU A 152 3.41 6.48 -5.92
N GLU A 153 3.89 7.26 -6.90
CA GLU A 153 5.29 7.68 -6.99
C GLU A 153 5.72 8.56 -5.82
N ASN A 154 4.78 9.32 -5.24
CA ASN A 154 5.01 10.17 -4.07
C ASN A 154 4.82 9.42 -2.73
N ALA A 155 4.55 8.11 -2.76
CA ALA A 155 4.40 7.27 -1.57
C ALA A 155 5.72 6.57 -1.17
N ARG A 156 6.86 7.08 -1.64
CA ARG A 156 8.21 6.61 -1.33
C ARG A 156 8.85 7.44 -0.24
#